data_AF-A0A537Z6Y8-F1
#
_entry.id   AF-A0A537Z6Y8-F1
#
_cell.length_a   1.000
_cell.length_b   1.000
_cell.length_c   1.000
_cell.angle_alpha   90.00
_cell.angle_beta   90.00
_cell.angle_gamma   90.00
#
_symmetry.space_group_name_H-M   'P 1'
#
loop_
_entity.id
_entity.type
_entity.pdbx_description
1 polymer ?
#
loop_
_entity_poly.entity_id
_entity_poly.type
_entity_poly.pdbx_seq_one_letter_code
_entity_poly.pdbx_strand_id
1 'polypeptide(L)'
;MSRLFEKPLLRLDANGYRYFIARRPGTTELCFGSASQDGVGYGLLGEGEAASAAPWDEWVVAGRLPRGARTVEIVADGRPYRSKTRSGLWMAAVACGKDVLGEAKFLDAAGQVVETRDLHLGGIPRRRAVRK
;
A
#
# COMPACT_ATOMS: atom_id res chain seq x y z
N MET A 1 10.75 20.58 15.97
CA MET A 1 10.47 19.20 15.52
C MET A 1 10.74 19.11 14.03
N SER A 2 11.79 18.39 13.62
CA SER A 2 12.01 18.06 12.20
C SER A 2 10.77 17.30 11.71
N ARG A 3 10.13 17.81 10.66
CA ARG A 3 9.07 17.02 10.01
C ARG A 3 9.78 15.85 9.34
N LEU A 4 9.59 14.65 9.88
CA LEU A 4 10.15 13.41 9.32
C LEU A 4 9.75 13.20 7.85
N PHE A 5 8.65 13.82 7.39
CA PHE A 5 8.18 13.81 6.00
C PHE A 5 7.59 15.14 5.57
N GLU A 6 7.57 15.38 4.25
CA GLU A 6 6.69 16.37 3.64
C GLU A 6 5.20 16.05 3.90
N LYS A 7 4.31 16.98 3.54
CA LYS A 7 2.86 16.74 3.61
C LYS A 7 2.53 15.46 2.80
N PRO A 8 1.89 14.44 3.40
CA PRO A 8 1.55 13.20 2.71
C PRO A 8 0.71 13.44 1.46
N LEU A 9 1.08 12.73 0.39
CA LEU A 9 0.42 12.80 -0.91
C LEU A 9 -0.89 12.01 -0.90
N LEU A 10 -0.88 10.87 -0.21
CA LEU A 10 -2.04 10.03 0.00
C LEU A 10 -2.03 9.51 1.44
N ARG A 11 -3.22 9.37 2.02
CA ARG A 11 -3.43 8.88 3.40
C ARG A 11 -4.62 7.93 3.44
N LEU A 12 -4.51 6.92 4.29
CA LEU A 12 -5.55 5.95 4.60
C LEU A 12 -5.45 5.61 6.09
N ASP A 13 -6.57 5.64 6.81
CA ASP A 13 -6.61 5.17 8.20
C ASP A 13 -7.16 3.73 8.19
N ALA A 14 -6.46 2.81 8.86
CA ALA A 14 -6.70 1.37 8.83
C ALA A 14 -6.16 0.74 10.12
N ASN A 15 -6.89 -0.20 10.73
CA ASN A 15 -6.55 -0.84 12.02
C ASN A 15 -6.14 0.11 13.17
N GLY A 16 -6.69 1.34 13.21
CA GLY A 16 -6.31 2.34 14.21
C GLY A 16 -4.97 3.06 13.93
N TYR A 17 -4.32 2.78 12.81
CA TYR A 17 -3.09 3.43 12.35
C TYR A 17 -3.34 4.31 11.14
N ARG A 18 -2.49 5.32 10.97
CA ARG A 18 -2.49 6.16 9.77
C ARG A 18 -1.41 5.72 8.80
N TYR A 19 -1.82 5.24 7.64
CA TYR A 19 -0.93 4.91 6.53
C TYR A 19 -0.79 6.09 5.59
N PHE A 20 0.38 6.20 4.98
CA PHE A 20 0.69 7.32 4.10
C PHE A 20 1.63 6.93 2.96
N ILE A 21 1.48 7.63 1.85
CA ILE A 21 2.53 7.81 0.85
C ILE A 21 3.02 9.25 0.94
N ALA A 22 4.34 9.44 1.10
CA ALA A 22 4.97 10.75 1.17
C ALA A 22 6.30 10.76 0.43
N ARG A 23 6.82 11.96 0.13
CA ARG A 23 8.20 12.09 -0.35
C ARG A 23 9.17 12.06 0.82
N ARG A 24 10.29 11.36 0.65
CA ARG A 24 11.40 11.45 1.60
C ARG A 24 12.00 12.87 1.54
N PRO A 25 12.24 13.53 2.68
CA PRO A 25 12.74 14.91 2.72
C PRO A 25 13.99 15.11 1.86
N GLY A 26 13.98 16.14 1.01
CA GLY A 26 15.10 16.49 0.15
C GLY A 26 15.30 15.57 -1.07
N THR A 27 14.34 14.70 -1.38
CA THR A 27 14.42 13.77 -2.52
C THR A 27 13.11 13.69 -3.31
N THR A 28 13.14 13.02 -4.46
CA THR A 28 11.94 12.64 -5.22
C THR A 28 11.43 11.23 -4.89
N GLU A 29 12.11 10.53 -3.97
CA GLU A 29 11.77 9.17 -3.57
C GLU A 29 10.43 9.16 -2.83
N LEU A 30 9.58 8.21 -3.19
CA LEU A 30 8.33 7.96 -2.48
C LEU A 30 8.56 6.93 -1.40
N CYS A 31 7.97 7.16 -0.24
CA CYS A 31 7.92 6.22 0.87
C CYS A 31 6.49 5.82 1.14
N PHE A 32 6.31 4.57 1.54
CA PHE A 32 5.08 4.04 2.10
C PHE A 32 5.34 3.61 3.54
N GLY A 33 4.43 3.97 4.44
CA GLY A 33 4.60 3.67 5.85
C GLY A 33 3.35 3.92 6.67
N SER A 34 3.48 3.66 7.96
CA SER A 34 2.45 3.87 8.97
C SER A 34 2.97 4.80 10.07
N ALA A 35 2.08 5.61 10.63
CA ALA A 35 2.34 6.49 11.75
C ALA A 35 1.35 6.19 12.89
N SER A 36 1.88 6.19 14.11
CA SER A 36 1.15 6.03 15.37
C SER A 36 1.61 7.07 16.38
N GLN A 37 1.06 7.02 17.60
CA GLN A 37 1.55 7.84 18.71
C GLN A 37 2.99 7.45 19.12
N ASP A 38 3.34 6.17 18.96
CA ASP A 38 4.63 5.62 19.41
C ASP A 38 5.75 5.78 18.39
N GLY A 39 5.43 6.15 17.15
CA GLY A 39 6.42 6.41 16.12
C GLY A 39 5.94 6.19 14.70
N VAL A 40 6.92 6.20 13.78
CA VAL A 40 6.70 6.07 12.33
C VAL A 40 7.61 5.00 11.77
N GLY A 41 7.04 4.03 11.05
CA GLY A 41 7.75 3.01 10.29
C GLY A 41 7.48 3.17 8.79
N TYR A 42 8.52 3.10 7.95
CA TYR A 42 8.37 3.29 6.51
C TYR A 42 9.49 2.60 5.71
N GLY A 43 9.19 2.32 4.45
CA GLY A 43 10.14 1.87 3.43
C GLY A 43 9.99 2.67 2.14
N LEU A 44 10.87 2.43 1.16
CA LEU A 44 10.71 2.97 -0.19
C LEU A 44 9.49 2.34 -0.85
N LEU A 45 8.73 3.13 -1.60
CA LEU A 45 7.57 2.66 -2.36
C LEU A 45 8.04 2.12 -3.72
N GLY A 46 7.97 0.80 -3.90
CA GLY A 46 8.12 0.14 -5.20
C GLY A 46 6.85 0.20 -6.06
N GLU A 47 6.63 -0.84 -6.87
CA GLU A 47 5.46 -0.94 -7.77
C GLU A 47 4.18 -1.41 -7.06
N GLY A 48 4.35 -2.09 -5.92
CA GLY A 48 3.29 -2.51 -5.01
C GLY A 48 3.90 -2.94 -3.68
N GLU A 49 3.59 -2.22 -2.60
CA GLU A 49 4.08 -2.51 -1.25
C GLU A 49 2.91 -2.84 -0.33
N ALA A 50 3.11 -3.81 0.57
CA ALA A 50 2.15 -4.17 1.59
C ALA A 50 2.76 -3.92 2.98
N ALA A 51 2.01 -3.30 3.87
CA ALA A 51 2.40 -3.10 5.26
C ALA A 51 1.20 -3.28 6.17
N SER A 52 1.44 -3.78 7.37
CA SER A 52 0.43 -3.84 8.41
C SER A 52 1.03 -3.55 9.77
N ALA A 53 0.35 -2.71 10.53
CA ALA A 53 0.54 -2.52 11.96
C ALA A 53 -0.27 -3.50 12.81
N ALA A 54 -1.21 -4.24 12.20
CA ALA A 54 -1.98 -5.33 12.81
C ALA A 54 -2.08 -6.49 11.81
N PRO A 55 -0.98 -7.25 11.60
CA PRO A 55 -0.85 -8.19 10.47
C PRO A 55 -1.78 -9.40 10.52
N TRP A 56 -2.47 -9.61 11.65
CA TRP A 56 -3.46 -10.66 11.84
C TRP A 56 -4.90 -10.20 11.54
N ASP A 57 -5.09 -8.92 11.24
CA ASP A 57 -6.42 -8.33 11.02
C ASP A 57 -6.56 -7.78 9.60
N GLU A 58 -5.77 -6.78 9.25
CA GLU A 58 -5.88 -6.09 7.96
C GLU A 58 -4.52 -5.57 7.50
N TRP A 59 -4.32 -5.58 6.19
CA TRP A 59 -3.11 -5.13 5.52
C TRP A 59 -3.42 -3.93 4.65
N VAL A 60 -2.49 -2.99 4.59
CA VAL A 60 -2.58 -1.87 3.65
C VAL A 60 -1.60 -2.11 2.52
N VAL A 61 -2.14 -2.12 1.30
CA VAL A 61 -1.34 -2.10 0.07
C VAL A 61 -1.34 -0.74 -0.57
N ALA A 62 -0.22 -0.41 -1.20
CA ALA A 62 0.03 0.89 -1.77
C ALA A 62 0.89 0.77 -3.03
N GLY A 63 0.72 1.70 -3.97
CA GLY A 63 1.54 1.72 -5.17
C GLY A 63 1.33 2.93 -6.05
N ARG A 64 2.01 2.91 -7.20
CA ARG A 64 1.78 3.85 -8.29
C ARG A 64 0.72 3.28 -9.23
N LEU A 65 -0.12 4.15 -9.76
CA LEU A 65 -0.99 3.82 -10.88
C LEU A 65 -0.14 3.70 -12.14
N PRO A 66 -0.30 2.64 -12.94
CA PRO A 66 0.32 2.55 -14.25
C PRO A 66 -0.25 3.60 -15.19
N ARG A 67 0.46 3.83 -16.30
CA ARG A 67 0.05 4.81 -17.30
C ARG A 67 -1.32 4.42 -17.87
N GLY A 68 -2.25 5.38 -17.89
CA GLY A 68 -3.62 5.17 -18.38
C GLY A 68 -4.61 4.78 -17.29
N ALA A 69 -4.14 4.22 -16.17
CA ALA A 69 -5.03 3.89 -15.05
C ALA A 69 -5.52 5.12 -14.29
N ARG A 70 -6.71 4.99 -13.72
CA ARG A 70 -7.42 6.01 -12.92
C ARG A 70 -7.90 5.45 -11.59
N THR A 71 -8.29 4.19 -11.58
CA THR A 71 -8.76 3.47 -10.40
C THR A 71 -8.07 2.12 -10.27
N VAL A 72 -8.22 1.52 -9.10
CA VAL A 72 -7.79 0.14 -8.83
C VAL A 72 -8.90 -0.60 -8.13
N GLU A 73 -9.21 -1.80 -8.61
CA GLU A 73 -10.03 -2.78 -7.92
C GLU A 73 -9.13 -3.84 -7.33
N ILE A 74 -9.29 -4.10 -6.04
CA ILE A 74 -8.54 -5.14 -5.33
C ILE A 74 -9.50 -6.30 -5.05
N VAL A 75 -9.08 -7.52 -5.38
CA VAL A 75 -9.78 -8.74 -4.97
C VAL A 75 -8.82 -9.59 -4.15
N ALA A 76 -9.22 -9.98 -2.95
CA ALA A 76 -8.45 -10.91 -2.11
C ALA A 76 -9.40 -11.89 -1.42
N ASP A 77 -9.06 -13.18 -1.45
CA ASP A 77 -9.93 -14.27 -0.96
C ASP A 77 -11.37 -14.20 -1.54
N GLY A 78 -11.47 -13.87 -2.83
CA GLY A 78 -12.74 -13.70 -3.55
C GLY A 78 -13.57 -12.47 -3.16
N ARG A 79 -13.05 -11.58 -2.30
CA ARG A 79 -13.76 -10.39 -1.83
C ARG A 79 -13.19 -9.10 -2.46
N PRO A 80 -14.05 -8.18 -2.92
CA PRO A 80 -13.60 -6.89 -3.44
C PRO A 80 -13.28 -5.92 -2.30
N TYR A 81 -12.20 -5.15 -2.46
CA TYR A 81 -11.78 -4.09 -1.54
C TYR A 81 -11.68 -2.76 -2.28
N ARG A 82 -12.16 -1.70 -1.62
CA ARG A 82 -12.13 -0.35 -2.20
C ARG A 82 -10.74 0.25 -2.02
N SER A 83 -10.21 0.79 -3.11
CA SER A 83 -9.00 1.59 -3.08
C SER A 83 -9.30 3.07 -3.06
N LYS A 84 -8.32 3.84 -2.61
CA LYS A 84 -8.26 5.29 -2.70
C LYS A 84 -7.16 5.65 -3.68
N THR A 85 -7.46 6.51 -4.66
CA THR A 85 -6.47 7.00 -5.61
C THR A 85 -6.29 8.51 -5.50
N ARG A 86 -5.07 9.00 -5.76
CA ARG A 86 -4.77 10.43 -5.89
C ARG A 86 -3.43 10.66 -6.56
N SER A 87 -3.35 11.61 -7.50
CA SER A 87 -2.08 12.07 -8.09
C SER A 87 -1.18 10.93 -8.62
N GLY A 88 -1.79 9.92 -9.26
CA GLY A 88 -1.04 8.76 -9.79
C GLY A 88 -0.63 7.73 -8.73
N LEU A 89 -1.18 7.80 -7.51
CA LEU A 89 -0.95 6.87 -6.41
C LEU A 89 -2.24 6.18 -6.02
N TRP A 90 -2.12 5.01 -5.42
CA TRP A 90 -3.24 4.27 -4.86
C TRP A 90 -2.89 3.63 -3.52
N MET A 91 -3.91 3.44 -2.67
CA MET A 91 -3.83 2.65 -1.43
C MET A 91 -5.15 1.91 -1.19
N ALA A 92 -5.10 0.72 -0.61
CA ALA A 92 -6.27 -0.03 -0.17
C ALA A 92 -6.00 -0.74 1.15
N ALA A 93 -7.00 -0.81 2.02
CA ALA A 93 -7.00 -1.65 3.20
C ALA A 93 -7.72 -2.96 2.86
N VAL A 94 -7.09 -4.07 3.22
CA VAL A 94 -7.54 -5.43 2.90
C VAL A 94 -7.60 -6.25 4.18
N ALA A 95 -8.82 -6.66 4.55
CA ALA A 95 -9.05 -7.50 5.72
C ALA A 95 -8.62 -8.94 5.46
N CYS A 96 -7.36 -9.25 5.76
CA CYS A 96 -6.80 -10.59 5.67
C CYS A 96 -5.87 -10.87 6.86
N GLY A 97 -6.22 -11.86 7.68
CA GLY A 97 -5.42 -12.31 8.83
C GLY A 97 -4.46 -13.46 8.55
N LYS A 98 -4.31 -13.86 7.29
CA LYS A 98 -3.47 -14.96 6.81
C LYS A 98 -2.81 -14.56 5.49
N ASP A 99 -1.83 -15.34 5.04
CA ASP A 99 -1.23 -15.20 3.71
C ASP A 99 -2.32 -15.42 2.66
N VAL A 100 -2.55 -14.41 1.82
CA VAL A 100 -3.56 -14.41 0.76
C VAL A 100 -2.91 -13.87 -0.52
N LEU A 101 -3.09 -14.62 -1.60
CA LEU A 101 -2.88 -14.11 -2.94
C LEU A 101 -4.11 -13.27 -3.32
N GLY A 102 -3.86 -11.99 -3.57
CA GLY A 102 -4.84 -11.05 -4.10
C GLY A 102 -4.49 -10.64 -5.52
N GLU A 103 -5.39 -9.90 -6.14
CA GLU A 103 -5.25 -9.36 -7.49
C GLU A 103 -5.62 -7.87 -7.45
N ALA A 104 -4.78 -7.04 -8.07
CA ALA A 104 -5.05 -5.64 -8.34
C ALA A 104 -5.33 -5.44 -9.82
N LYS A 105 -6.57 -5.05 -10.15
CA LYS A 105 -6.97 -4.66 -11.50
C LYS A 105 -6.92 -3.16 -11.62
N PHE A 106 -6.07 -2.66 -12.51
CA PHE A 106 -5.92 -1.23 -12.78
C PHE A 106 -6.83 -0.88 -13.94
N LEU A 107 -7.75 0.07 -13.72
CA LEU A 107 -8.75 0.43 -14.71
C LEU A 107 -8.55 1.85 -15.20
N ASP A 108 -8.83 2.08 -16.48
CA ASP A 108 -8.84 3.41 -17.09
C ASP A 108 -10.13 4.20 -16.77
N ALA A 109 -10.33 5.35 -17.42
CA ALA A 109 -11.50 6.19 -17.22
C ALA A 109 -12.82 5.57 -17.73
N ALA A 110 -12.75 4.59 -18.65
CA ALA A 110 -13.89 3.87 -19.18
C ALA A 110 -14.18 2.57 -18.40
N GLY A 111 -13.39 2.27 -17.37
CA GLY A 111 -13.49 1.03 -16.60
C GLY A 111 -12.88 -0.19 -17.31
N GLN A 112 -12.06 0.01 -18.33
CA GLN A 112 -11.33 -1.09 -18.98
C GLN A 112 -10.08 -1.42 -18.17
N VAL A 113 -9.80 -2.71 -18.01
CA VAL A 113 -8.58 -3.17 -17.34
C VAL A 113 -7.39 -2.91 -18.26
N VAL A 114 -6.46 -2.07 -17.80
CA VAL A 114 -5.22 -1.76 -18.52
C VAL A 114 -4.02 -2.57 -18.02
N GLU A 115 -4.09 -3.04 -16.77
CA GLU A 115 -3.06 -3.88 -16.16
C GLU A 115 -3.65 -4.68 -15.00
N THR A 116 -3.08 -5.86 -14.75
CA THR A 116 -3.36 -6.68 -13.58
C THR A 116 -2.05 -7.01 -12.88
N ARG A 117 -2.03 -6.94 -11.54
CA ARG A 117 -0.88 -7.36 -10.72
C ARG A 117 -1.32 -8.30 -9.62
N ASP A 118 -0.50 -9.32 -9.38
CA ASP A 118 -0.65 -10.15 -8.19
C ASP A 118 -0.22 -9.36 -6.95
N LEU A 119 -0.99 -9.50 -5.88
CA LEU A 119 -0.69 -8.95 -4.57
C LEU A 119 -0.43 -10.08 -3.60
N HIS A 120 0.72 -10.03 -2.93
CA HIS A 120 1.01 -10.92 -1.83
C HIS A 120 0.67 -10.18 -0.54
N LEU A 121 -0.44 -10.58 0.08
CA LEU A 121 -0.96 -10.00 1.32
C LEU A 121 -0.79 -10.99 2.46
N GLY A 122 -0.63 -10.50 3.67
CA GLY A 122 -0.37 -11.40 4.80
C GLY A 122 1.05 -11.93 4.81
N GLY A 123 1.38 -12.58 5.92
CA GLY A 123 2.69 -13.18 6.15
C GLY A 123 3.62 -12.22 6.85
N ILE A 124 4.13 -12.66 7.99
CA ILE A 124 5.36 -12.08 8.53
C ILE A 124 6.40 -12.31 7.44
N PRO A 125 7.11 -11.28 6.92
CA PRO A 125 8.21 -11.51 6.00
C PRO A 125 9.13 -12.50 6.70
N ARG A 126 9.20 -13.74 6.18
CA ARG A 126 10.16 -14.71 6.67
C ARG A 126 11.48 -13.99 6.54
N ARG A 127 12.11 -13.64 7.67
CA ARG A 127 13.46 -13.08 7.69
C ARG A 127 14.22 -13.95 6.71
N ARG A 128 14.67 -13.35 5.60
CA ARG A 128 15.60 -14.02 4.69
C ARG A 128 16.73 -14.46 5.61
N ALA A 129 16.79 -15.76 5.91
CA ALA A 129 17.87 -16.30 6.70
C ALA A 129 19.10 -16.01 5.85
N VAL A 130 19.85 -14.99 6.23
CA VAL A 130 21.19 -14.76 5.73
C VAL A 130 21.96 -15.99 6.22
N ARG A 131 22.04 -17.00 5.37
CA ARG A 131 23.03 -18.06 5.54
C ARG A 131 24.38 -17.35 5.43
N LYS A 132 25.07 -17.27 6.57
CA LYS A 132 26.50 -17.00 6.60
C LYS A 132 27.23 -18.15 5.91
#